data_AF-W9WZG8-F1
#
_entry.id   AF-W9WZG8-F1
#
_cell.length_a   1.000
_cell.length_b   1.000
_cell.length_c   1.000
_cell.angle_alpha   90.00
_cell.angle_beta   90.00
_cell.angle_gamma   90.00
#
_symmetry.space_group_name_H-M   'P 1'
#
loop_
_entity.id
_entity.type
_entity.pdbx_description
1 polymer ?
#
loop_
_entity_poly.entity_id
_entity_poly.type
_entity_poly.pdbx_seq_one_letter_code
_entity_poly.pdbx_strand_id
1 'polypeptide(L)'
;MVTLLPPELLHLILRKCPCRRSQIQELATYYNDIFPSPPVLVACGLETTSKTTVIVEVLRSREIQHGIIKSRECLSQRHLLSKIFAACISAFGQESQTDHFDRTDSINALLGNLRKLFERVVGQKKFVAVIEDADALRQSGPTLLPALARLGDLVPGFSVILTSSSPRPLNLHKAGVPYVHFPPYTRSEAISIIVSRATPPLPDALPDAPIEMDETALSKLYAQFAITVYDTLISSTSSTSIETFRLACEKLWPRFIEPMVSGQEPPGRAKSWDFAKLLVQNRGLFRSEGEDALHNTFPRKALPHSPESGSSLRQDLFKIGPSPTGNGILSAPATTAPSESSLARPPLLKHFPTLILLSAYLASHTQPKHDILLFSRLSASSSSTSKKIRRLRQTPTKTKSTSTPSGTPTKDAATPTKSRSKSLFAAGANLGSPRPFTLERLVAIVRAVHPHGIPSRPGRGVSDRIYRELGELERLRLVARASGSGASTGTSDDAGDERWRVNVGREWVVSMGHIWGMGVSEYEIDPDL
;
A
#
# COMPACT_ATOMS: atom_id res chain seq x y z
N MET A 1 -36.12 31.51 9.53
CA MET A 1 -34.90 31.96 10.25
C MET A 1 -33.84 30.89 10.02
N VAL A 2 -32.79 31.17 9.25
CA VAL A 2 -31.70 30.21 9.02
C VAL A 2 -30.90 30.14 10.31
N THR A 3 -30.89 28.97 10.96
CA THR A 3 -30.18 28.70 12.22
C THR A 3 -28.68 28.57 11.97
N LEU A 4 -28.08 29.64 11.47
CA LEU A 4 -26.64 29.71 11.25
C LEU A 4 -25.92 29.61 12.60
N LEU A 5 -24.81 28.88 12.59
CA LEU A 5 -23.83 28.95 13.66
C LEU A 5 -23.47 30.44 13.87
N PRO A 6 -23.33 30.93 15.12
CA PRO A 6 -22.79 32.26 15.36
C PRO A 6 -21.53 32.51 14.52
N PRO A 7 -21.38 33.69 13.90
CA PRO A 7 -20.30 33.95 12.95
C PRO A 7 -18.91 33.79 13.60
N GLU A 8 -18.81 34.06 14.90
CA GLU A 8 -17.60 33.86 15.71
C GLU A 8 -17.19 32.40 15.82
N LEU A 9 -18.15 31.52 16.14
CA LEU A 9 -17.91 30.07 16.20
C LEU A 9 -17.55 29.54 14.81
N LEU A 10 -18.23 30.01 13.76
CA LEU A 10 -17.92 29.63 12.39
C LEU A 10 -16.48 30.04 12.01
N HIS A 11 -16.03 31.22 12.42
CA HIS A 11 -14.66 31.67 12.19
C HIS A 11 -13.64 30.81 12.95
N LEU A 12 -13.93 30.43 14.20
CA LEU A 12 -13.08 29.56 15.00
C LEU A 12 -12.92 28.17 14.36
N ILE A 13 -14.03 27.58 13.89
CA ILE A 13 -13.99 26.29 13.18
C ILE A 13 -13.22 26.42 11.87
N LEU A 14 -13.43 27.50 11.10
CA LEU A 14 -12.71 27.74 9.84
C LEU A 14 -11.21 27.96 10.04
N ARG A 15 -10.79 28.53 11.17
CA ARG A 15 -9.36 28.64 11.52
C ARG A 15 -8.72 27.27 11.69
N LYS A 16 -9.44 26.30 12.27
CA LYS A 16 -8.98 24.91 12.41
C LYS A 16 -9.10 24.12 11.10
N CYS A 17 -10.23 24.25 10.42
CA CYS A 17 -10.61 23.54 9.20
C CYS A 17 -10.89 24.53 8.05
N PRO A 18 -9.84 25.07 7.42
CA PRO A 18 -9.99 26.00 6.29
C PRO A 18 -10.70 25.37 5.09
N CYS A 19 -11.35 26.20 4.27
CA CYS A 19 -12.00 25.83 3.01
C CYS A 19 -13.18 24.84 3.13
N ARG A 20 -13.77 24.66 4.31
CA ARG A 20 -14.91 23.74 4.56
C ARG A 20 -16.21 24.42 4.98
N ARG A 21 -16.39 25.68 4.57
CA ARG A 21 -17.51 26.53 5.03
C ARG A 21 -18.88 25.92 4.73
N SER A 22 -19.10 25.39 3.53
CA SER A 22 -20.39 24.81 3.15
C SER A 22 -20.73 23.56 3.96
N GLN A 23 -19.77 22.64 4.14
CA GLN A 23 -19.97 21.43 4.94
C GLN A 23 -20.20 21.76 6.41
N ILE A 24 -19.50 22.76 6.97
CA ILE A 24 -19.70 23.23 8.33
C ILE A 24 -21.12 23.78 8.49
N GLN A 25 -21.58 24.62 7.56
CA GLN A 25 -22.93 25.18 7.60
C GLN A 25 -24.01 24.11 7.47
N GLU A 26 -23.81 23.12 6.60
CA GLU A 26 -24.73 22.00 6.42
C GLU A 26 -24.83 21.14 7.69
N LEU A 27 -23.69 20.74 8.27
CA LEU A 27 -23.65 20.00 9.54
C LEU A 27 -24.26 20.81 10.70
N ALA A 28 -23.97 22.11 10.77
CA ALA A 28 -24.53 23.01 11.75
C ALA A 28 -26.06 23.17 11.62
N THR A 29 -26.58 23.00 10.40
CA THR A 29 -28.01 23.03 10.10
C THR A 29 -28.68 21.72 10.51
N TYR A 30 -28.06 20.57 10.27
CA TYR A 30 -28.58 19.27 10.71
C TYR A 30 -28.54 19.08 12.24
N TYR A 31 -27.47 19.53 12.88
CA TYR A 31 -27.27 19.44 14.33
C TYR A 31 -27.55 20.79 14.99
N ASN A 32 -28.82 21.16 14.97
CA ASN A 32 -29.32 22.36 15.62
C ASN A 32 -30.09 22.01 16.92
N ASP A 33 -30.33 23.04 17.73
CA ASP A 33 -31.01 22.88 19.02
C ASP A 33 -32.54 22.91 18.91
N ILE A 34 -33.07 23.40 17.79
CA ILE A 34 -34.49 23.72 17.59
C ILE A 34 -35.27 22.53 17.00
N PHE A 35 -34.67 21.82 16.05
CA PHE A 35 -35.22 20.69 15.33
C PHE A 35 -34.58 19.38 15.80
N PRO A 36 -35.29 18.25 15.66
CA PRO A 36 -34.71 16.94 15.96
C PRO A 36 -33.54 16.66 15.02
N SER A 37 -32.43 16.20 15.59
CA SER A 37 -31.27 15.75 14.82
C SER A 37 -31.63 14.52 13.98
N PRO A 38 -31.06 14.37 12.79
CA PRO A 38 -31.31 13.20 11.97
C PRO A 38 -30.83 11.93 12.71
N PRO A 39 -31.59 10.82 12.65
CA PRO A 39 -31.24 9.56 13.31
C PRO A 39 -29.95 8.95 12.75
N VAL A 40 -29.69 9.18 11.46
CA VAL A 40 -28.46 8.80 10.78
C VAL A 40 -28.06 9.88 9.80
N LEU A 41 -26.77 10.19 9.71
CA LEU A 41 -26.19 11.08 8.72
C LEU A 41 -24.94 10.42 8.13
N VAL A 42 -24.74 10.56 6.83
CA VAL A 42 -23.58 10.02 6.14
C VAL A 42 -22.68 11.15 5.67
N ALA A 43 -21.40 11.10 6.04
CA ALA A 43 -20.38 12.03 5.57
C ALA A 43 -19.39 11.31 4.67
N CYS A 44 -19.34 11.67 3.39
CA CYS A 44 -18.51 10.96 2.42
C CYS A 44 -17.53 11.85 1.72
N GLY A 45 -16.35 11.31 1.49
CA GLY A 45 -15.22 11.96 0.84
C GLY A 45 -13.99 11.10 1.00
N LEU A 46 -12.89 11.42 0.36
CA LEU A 46 -11.67 10.62 0.51
C LEU A 46 -11.14 10.68 1.96
N GLU A 47 -10.34 9.70 2.39
CA GLU A 47 -9.77 9.62 3.75
C GLU A 47 -9.11 10.94 4.20
N THR A 48 -8.51 11.66 3.25
CA THR A 48 -7.68 12.84 3.49
C THR A 48 -8.43 14.16 3.63
N THR A 49 -9.77 14.13 3.60
CA THR A 49 -10.62 15.34 3.55
C THR A 49 -10.99 15.91 4.91
N SER A 50 -10.32 15.48 5.99
CA SER A 50 -10.51 15.99 7.38
C SER A 50 -11.97 15.93 7.89
N LYS A 51 -12.75 14.96 7.39
CA LYS A 51 -14.19 14.78 7.69
C LYS A 51 -14.44 14.70 9.19
N THR A 52 -13.74 13.79 9.86
CA THR A 52 -13.87 13.53 11.29
C THR A 52 -13.52 14.77 12.11
N THR A 53 -12.46 15.50 11.75
CA THR A 53 -12.08 16.74 12.43
C THR A 53 -13.18 17.81 12.33
N VAL A 54 -13.75 18.01 11.14
CA VAL A 54 -14.84 18.99 10.94
C VAL A 54 -16.08 18.61 11.74
N ILE A 55 -16.50 17.34 11.68
CA ILE A 55 -17.66 16.84 12.41
C ILE A 55 -17.49 17.03 13.92
N VAL A 56 -16.35 16.62 14.46
CA VAL A 56 -16.04 16.73 15.90
C VAL A 56 -16.04 18.19 16.36
N GLU A 57 -15.43 19.08 15.58
CA GLU A 57 -15.37 20.49 15.95
C GLU A 57 -16.75 21.17 15.89
N VAL A 58 -17.60 20.82 14.93
CA VAL A 58 -18.99 21.29 14.87
C VAL A 58 -19.79 20.79 16.07
N LEU A 59 -19.70 19.49 16.39
CA LEU A 59 -20.40 18.90 17.55
C LEU A 59 -19.93 19.51 18.87
N ARG A 60 -18.61 19.75 19.01
CA ARG A 60 -18.02 20.43 20.17
C ARG A 60 -18.50 21.87 20.30
N SER A 61 -18.56 22.61 19.19
CA SER A 61 -19.01 24.01 19.18
C SER A 61 -20.50 24.16 19.52
N ARG A 62 -21.29 23.10 19.32
CA ARG A 62 -22.71 23.01 19.70
C ARG A 62 -22.92 22.36 21.08
N GLU A 63 -21.85 22.04 21.80
CA GLU A 63 -21.88 21.37 23.11
C GLU A 63 -22.66 20.03 23.12
N ILE A 64 -22.70 19.34 21.97
CA ILE A 64 -23.37 18.03 21.83
C ILE A 64 -22.42 16.92 22.28
N GLN A 65 -22.92 16.04 23.15
CA GLN A 65 -22.18 14.85 23.59
C GLN A 65 -21.92 13.93 22.40
N HIS A 66 -20.67 13.54 22.18
CA HIS A 66 -20.30 12.72 21.05
C HIS A 66 -19.19 11.74 21.40
N GLY A 67 -19.19 10.60 20.72
CA GLY A 67 -18.16 9.59 20.82
C GLY A 67 -17.58 9.27 19.45
N ILE A 68 -16.26 9.14 19.36
CA ILE A 68 -15.56 8.78 18.11
C ILE A 68 -15.21 7.29 18.16
N ILE A 69 -15.70 6.52 17.20
CA ILE A 69 -15.46 5.09 17.09
C ILE A 69 -14.75 4.80 15.77
N LYS A 70 -13.49 4.38 15.85
CA LYS A 70 -12.69 4.02 14.69
C LYS A 70 -13.01 2.61 14.21
N SER A 71 -13.62 2.47 13.04
CA SER A 71 -13.96 1.15 12.48
C SER A 71 -12.72 0.28 12.23
N ARG A 72 -11.56 0.88 11.91
CA ARG A 72 -10.30 0.15 11.71
C ARG A 72 -9.79 -0.57 12.97
N GLU A 73 -10.14 -0.06 14.15
CA GLU A 73 -9.79 -0.69 15.43
C GLU A 73 -10.81 -1.77 15.84
N CYS A 74 -11.96 -1.83 15.18
CA CYS A 74 -13.03 -2.77 15.47
C CYS A 74 -12.83 -4.05 14.63
N LEU A 75 -12.28 -5.08 15.28
CA LEU A 75 -12.01 -6.37 14.63
C LEU A 75 -13.26 -7.22 14.37
N SER A 76 -14.34 -6.99 15.12
CA SER A 76 -15.62 -7.71 14.98
C SER A 76 -16.81 -6.79 15.22
N GLN A 77 -17.99 -7.22 14.78
CA GLN A 77 -19.26 -6.54 15.07
C GLN A 77 -19.47 -6.33 16.58
N ARG A 78 -19.21 -7.35 17.41
CA ARG A 78 -19.31 -7.25 18.87
C ARG A 78 -18.44 -6.12 19.41
N HIS A 79 -17.19 -6.03 18.95
CA HIS A 79 -16.25 -4.99 19.39
C HIS A 79 -16.77 -3.59 19.04
N LEU A 80 -17.36 -3.41 17.84
CA LEU A 80 -17.98 -2.15 17.45
C LEU A 80 -19.14 -1.78 18.39
N LEU A 81 -20.07 -2.71 18.64
CA LEU A 81 -21.24 -2.47 19.50
C LEU A 81 -20.83 -2.14 20.94
N SER A 82 -19.87 -2.88 21.50
CA SER A 82 -19.33 -2.61 22.83
C SER A 82 -18.62 -1.26 22.91
N LYS A 83 -17.87 -0.85 21.87
CA LYS A 83 -17.24 0.48 21.82
C LYS A 83 -18.27 1.61 21.74
N ILE A 84 -19.32 1.46 20.94
CA ILE A 84 -20.42 2.44 20.88
C ILE A 84 -21.05 2.61 22.26
N PHE A 85 -21.33 1.50 22.95
CA PHE A 85 -21.92 1.54 24.27
C PHE A 85 -20.99 2.16 25.32
N ALA A 86 -19.71 1.78 25.32
CA ALA A 86 -18.70 2.35 26.23
C ALA A 86 -18.54 3.86 26.02
N ALA A 87 -18.54 4.32 24.76
CA ALA A 87 -18.49 5.75 24.44
C ALA A 87 -19.72 6.50 24.95
N CYS A 88 -20.92 5.89 24.90
CA CYS A 88 -22.13 6.47 25.49
C CYS A 88 -21.98 6.60 27.01
N ILE A 89 -21.61 5.52 27.71
CA ILE A 89 -21.46 5.53 29.18
C ILE A 89 -20.46 6.60 29.63
N SER A 90 -19.31 6.68 28.96
CA SER A 90 -18.26 7.65 29.29
C SER A 90 -18.74 9.08 29.08
N ALA A 91 -19.46 9.36 27.99
CA ALA A 91 -20.02 10.69 27.75
C ALA A 91 -21.12 11.11 28.75
N PHE A 92 -21.84 10.14 29.33
CA PHE A 92 -22.84 10.39 30.36
C PHE A 92 -22.28 10.31 31.79
N GLY A 93 -21.01 9.95 31.99
CA GLY A 93 -20.37 9.85 33.29
C GLY A 93 -20.92 8.75 34.20
N GLN A 94 -21.50 7.68 33.62
CA GLN A 94 -22.10 6.56 34.38
C GLN A 94 -21.17 5.34 34.51
N GLU A 95 -19.85 5.54 34.44
CA GLU A 95 -18.85 4.47 34.44
C GLU A 95 -18.90 3.59 35.71
N SER A 96 -19.35 4.13 36.85
CA SER A 96 -19.46 3.39 38.11
C SER A 96 -20.65 2.43 38.19
N GLN A 97 -21.57 2.45 37.21
CA GLN A 97 -22.78 1.60 37.21
C GLN A 97 -22.76 0.55 36.10
N THR A 98 -21.60 0.22 35.54
CA THR A 98 -21.44 -0.76 34.45
C THR A 98 -22.04 -2.14 34.76
N ASP A 99 -22.09 -2.52 36.03
CA ASP A 99 -22.64 -3.80 36.49
C ASP A 99 -24.14 -3.96 36.24
N HIS A 100 -24.86 -2.85 35.99
CA HIS A 100 -26.31 -2.86 35.74
C HIS A 100 -26.66 -3.07 34.27
N PHE A 101 -25.67 -3.18 33.38
CA PHE A 101 -25.87 -3.32 31.94
C PHE A 101 -25.49 -4.72 31.47
N ASP A 102 -26.28 -5.24 30.53
CA ASP A 102 -26.03 -6.55 29.95
C ASP A 102 -24.85 -6.53 28.97
N ARG A 103 -24.25 -7.68 28.69
CA ARG A 103 -23.17 -7.77 27.69
C ARG A 103 -23.69 -7.40 26.30
N THR A 104 -22.98 -6.49 25.62
CA THR A 104 -23.34 -5.96 24.31
C THR A 104 -22.89 -6.88 23.17
N ASP A 105 -23.52 -8.05 23.09
CA ASP A 105 -23.15 -9.09 22.11
C ASP A 105 -23.96 -8.99 20.80
N SER A 106 -25.12 -8.34 20.83
CA SER A 106 -26.00 -8.15 19.68
C SER A 106 -26.52 -6.71 19.58
N ILE A 107 -27.04 -6.33 18.42
CA ILE A 107 -27.66 -5.00 18.21
C ILE A 107 -28.88 -4.82 19.11
N ASN A 108 -29.66 -5.88 19.36
CA ASN A 108 -30.80 -5.84 20.27
C ASN A 108 -30.38 -5.63 21.73
N ALA A 109 -29.28 -6.27 22.15
CA ALA A 109 -28.70 -6.04 23.47
C ALA A 109 -28.20 -4.59 23.61
N LEU A 110 -27.55 -4.06 22.57
CA LEU A 110 -27.16 -2.64 22.53
C LEU A 110 -28.38 -1.73 22.64
N LEU A 111 -29.45 -1.98 21.87
CA LEU A 111 -30.69 -1.20 21.93
C LEU A 111 -31.31 -1.20 23.33
N GLY A 112 -31.41 -2.37 23.97
CA GLY A 112 -31.95 -2.49 25.34
C GLY A 112 -31.12 -1.69 26.35
N ASN A 113 -29.79 -1.80 26.27
CA ASN A 113 -28.88 -1.06 27.14
C ASN A 113 -28.92 0.46 26.90
N LEU A 114 -29.01 0.90 25.64
CA LEU A 114 -29.16 2.31 25.31
C LEU A 114 -30.48 2.87 25.84
N ARG A 115 -31.60 2.17 25.69
CA ARG A 115 -32.88 2.62 26.28
C ARG A 115 -32.80 2.77 27.79
N LYS A 116 -32.30 1.75 28.49
CA LYS A 116 -32.06 1.80 29.95
C LYS A 116 -31.16 2.98 30.33
N LEU A 117 -30.12 3.26 29.53
CA LEU A 117 -29.20 4.36 29.77
C LEU A 117 -29.89 5.72 29.59
N PHE A 118 -30.62 5.92 28.50
CA PHE A 118 -31.30 7.20 28.20
C PHE A 118 -32.47 7.49 29.14
N GLU A 119 -33.16 6.45 29.66
CA GLU A 119 -34.20 6.60 30.69
C GLU A 119 -33.64 7.10 32.03
N ARG A 120 -32.41 6.71 32.38
CA ARG A 120 -31.74 7.10 33.63
C ARG A 120 -31.15 8.50 33.58
N VAL A 121 -30.83 8.99 32.38
CA VAL A 121 -30.26 10.32 32.20
C VAL A 121 -31.36 11.35 32.37
N VAL A 122 -31.33 12.07 33.48
CA VAL A 122 -32.27 13.19 33.74
C VAL A 122 -31.92 14.34 32.78
N GLY A 123 -32.84 14.63 31.87
CA GLY A 123 -32.73 15.68 30.84
C GLY A 123 -32.60 15.13 29.42
N GLN A 124 -33.05 15.91 28.43
CA GLN A 124 -32.95 15.58 27.00
C GLN A 124 -31.50 15.73 26.50
N LYS A 125 -30.60 14.84 26.90
CA LYS A 125 -29.21 14.85 26.40
C LYS A 125 -29.11 14.05 25.11
N LYS A 126 -28.74 14.74 24.03
CA LYS A 126 -28.47 14.13 22.73
C LYS A 126 -27.07 13.51 22.75
N PHE A 127 -26.92 12.31 22.19
CA PHE A 127 -25.62 11.67 21.96
C PHE A 127 -25.43 11.33 20.48
N VAL A 128 -24.28 11.71 19.94
CA VAL A 128 -23.91 11.45 18.54
C VAL A 128 -22.74 10.47 18.47
N ALA A 129 -22.99 9.27 17.95
CA ALA A 129 -21.94 8.29 17.67
C ALA A 129 -21.32 8.55 16.29
N VAL A 130 -20.05 8.97 16.26
CA VAL A 130 -19.30 9.20 15.02
C VAL A 130 -18.48 7.94 14.69
N ILE A 131 -18.91 7.19 13.68
CA ILE A 131 -18.24 5.99 13.21
C ILE A 131 -17.30 6.36 12.04
N GLU A 132 -16.00 6.28 12.31
CA GLU A 132 -14.95 6.60 11.33
C GLU A 132 -14.74 5.44 10.36
N ASP A 133 -14.65 5.72 9.05
CA ASP A 133 -14.41 4.74 7.97
C ASP A 133 -15.37 3.52 8.04
N ALA A 134 -16.68 3.75 7.96
CA ALA A 134 -17.68 2.69 7.98
C ALA A 134 -17.47 1.63 6.87
N ASP A 135 -16.85 2.03 5.74
CA ASP A 135 -16.45 1.13 4.64
C ASP A 135 -15.34 0.14 5.03
N ALA A 136 -14.48 0.51 5.97
CA ALA A 136 -13.31 -0.28 6.37
C ALA A 136 -13.64 -1.33 7.43
N LEU A 137 -14.91 -1.47 7.81
CA LEU A 137 -15.33 -2.38 8.86
C LEU A 137 -15.09 -3.84 8.46
N ARG A 138 -14.17 -4.50 9.18
CA ARG A 138 -13.81 -5.90 8.96
C ARG A 138 -14.97 -6.78 9.43
N GLN A 139 -15.73 -7.35 8.51
CA GLN A 139 -16.98 -8.10 8.76
C GLN A 139 -18.24 -7.24 8.97
N SER A 140 -18.43 -6.19 8.15
CA SER A 140 -19.77 -5.59 7.99
C SER A 140 -20.69 -6.60 7.28
N GLY A 141 -21.32 -7.51 8.02
CA GLY A 141 -22.44 -8.27 7.47
C GLY A 141 -23.46 -7.30 6.84
N PRO A 142 -24.22 -7.71 5.81
CA PRO A 142 -25.11 -6.81 5.07
C PRO A 142 -26.19 -6.16 5.94
N THR A 143 -26.44 -6.69 7.14
CA THR A 143 -27.46 -6.24 8.08
C THR A 143 -26.97 -5.24 9.13
N LEU A 144 -25.65 -5.10 9.34
CA LEU A 144 -25.11 -4.31 10.46
C LEU A 144 -25.30 -2.81 10.27
N LEU A 145 -24.85 -2.25 9.15
CA LEU A 145 -25.00 -0.81 8.86
C LEU A 145 -26.48 -0.38 8.78
N PRO A 146 -27.38 -1.14 8.14
CA PRO A 146 -28.82 -0.86 8.19
C PRO A 146 -29.38 -0.85 9.61
N ALA A 147 -28.97 -1.81 10.43
CA ALA A 147 -29.46 -1.88 11.81
C ALA A 147 -28.96 -0.70 12.66
N LEU A 148 -27.71 -0.27 12.47
CA LEU A 148 -27.18 0.95 13.10
C LEU A 148 -27.91 2.21 12.61
N ALA A 149 -28.24 2.30 11.33
CA ALA A 149 -28.99 3.42 10.75
C ALA A 149 -30.41 3.56 11.30
N ARG A 150 -31.02 2.46 11.76
CA ARG A 150 -32.35 2.44 12.40
C ARG A 150 -32.26 2.61 13.92
N LEU A 151 -31.08 2.46 14.52
CA LEU A 151 -30.92 2.57 15.98
C LEU A 151 -31.31 3.96 16.51
N GLY A 152 -30.99 5.01 15.74
CA GLY A 152 -31.41 6.38 16.08
C GLY A 152 -32.92 6.65 15.98
N ASP A 153 -33.68 5.81 15.27
CA ASP A 153 -35.15 5.91 15.27
C ASP A 153 -35.77 5.27 16.52
N LEU A 154 -35.07 4.27 17.09
CA LEU A 154 -35.57 3.44 18.19
C LEU A 154 -35.20 3.99 19.58
N VAL A 155 -34.24 4.90 19.64
CA VAL A 155 -33.75 5.55 20.86
C VAL A 155 -33.80 7.08 20.67
N PRO A 156 -34.74 7.79 21.30
CA PRO A 156 -34.84 9.24 21.17
C PRO A 156 -33.57 9.90 21.72
N GLY A 157 -32.99 10.83 20.96
CA GLY A 157 -31.75 11.53 21.33
C GLY A 157 -30.45 10.83 20.94
N PHE A 158 -30.51 9.62 20.36
CA PHE A 158 -29.35 8.94 19.79
C PHE A 158 -29.27 9.18 18.27
N SER A 159 -28.11 9.63 17.79
CA SER A 159 -27.84 9.86 16.36
C SER A 159 -26.53 9.20 15.96
N VAL A 160 -26.46 8.68 14.73
CA VAL A 160 -25.26 8.04 14.19
C VAL A 160 -24.74 8.82 12.99
N ILE A 161 -23.48 9.26 13.05
CA ILE A 161 -22.77 9.80 11.89
C ILE A 161 -21.84 8.72 11.36
N LEU A 162 -22.08 8.29 10.12
CA LEU A 162 -21.24 7.34 9.41
C LEU A 162 -20.33 8.10 8.46
N THR A 163 -19.02 8.04 8.67
CA THR A 163 -18.08 8.54 7.67
C THR A 163 -17.69 7.42 6.71
N SER A 164 -17.68 7.72 5.41
CA SER A 164 -17.28 6.76 4.38
C SER A 164 -16.19 7.38 3.51
N SER A 165 -15.23 6.54 3.14
CA SER A 165 -14.02 6.92 2.41
C SER A 165 -14.07 6.51 0.94
N SER A 166 -15.04 5.66 0.59
CA SER A 166 -15.35 5.30 -0.78
C SER A 166 -16.42 6.23 -1.38
N PRO A 167 -16.42 6.43 -2.71
CA PRO A 167 -17.50 7.12 -3.40
C PRO A 167 -18.77 6.27 -3.53
N ARG A 168 -18.72 4.99 -3.10
CA ARG A 168 -19.87 4.10 -3.18
C ARG A 168 -20.81 4.40 -2.01
N PRO A 169 -22.13 4.50 -2.25
CA PRO A 169 -23.07 4.74 -1.18
C PRO A 169 -23.10 3.53 -0.23
N LEU A 170 -23.20 3.82 1.07
CA LEU A 170 -23.37 2.80 2.10
C LEU A 170 -24.73 2.10 1.92
N ASN A 171 -24.75 0.78 2.05
CA ASN A 171 -25.98 -0.02 2.01
C ASN A 171 -26.75 0.13 3.33
N LEU A 172 -27.44 1.26 3.53
CA LEU A 172 -28.19 1.54 4.75
C LEU A 172 -29.63 1.02 4.75
N HIS A 173 -30.18 0.66 3.57
CA HIS A 173 -31.57 0.24 3.40
C HIS A 173 -32.61 1.19 4.05
N LYS A 174 -32.30 2.48 4.11
CA LYS A 174 -33.15 3.55 4.66
C LYS A 174 -33.22 4.69 3.66
N ALA A 175 -34.44 5.10 3.31
CA ALA A 175 -34.68 6.23 2.42
C ALA A 175 -34.55 7.56 3.17
N GLY A 176 -34.18 8.63 2.46
CA GLY A 176 -34.13 9.99 3.01
C GLY A 176 -32.97 10.25 3.98
N VAL A 177 -31.90 9.45 3.94
CA VAL A 177 -30.71 9.69 4.77
C VAL A 177 -29.95 10.92 4.26
N PRO A 178 -29.71 11.95 5.09
CA PRO A 178 -28.93 13.13 4.69
C PRO A 178 -27.47 12.75 4.44
N TYR A 179 -26.89 13.35 3.39
CA TYR A 179 -25.55 13.05 2.92
C TYR A 179 -24.73 14.34 2.76
N VAL A 180 -23.65 14.45 3.54
CA VAL A 180 -22.73 15.59 3.48
C VAL A 180 -21.50 15.18 2.69
N HIS A 181 -21.32 15.74 1.50
CA HIS A 181 -20.17 15.45 0.67
C HIS A 181 -18.97 16.35 0.98
N PHE A 182 -17.83 15.72 1.25
CA PHE A 182 -16.53 16.33 1.43
C PHE A 182 -15.68 16.12 0.17
N PRO A 183 -15.68 17.08 -0.77
CA PRO A 183 -14.86 16.98 -1.98
C PRO A 183 -13.37 17.00 -1.64
N PRO A 184 -12.50 16.42 -2.48
CA PRO A 184 -11.05 16.61 -2.35
C PRO A 184 -10.70 18.11 -2.43
N TYR A 185 -9.64 18.52 -1.75
CA TYR A 185 -9.17 19.91 -1.81
C TYR A 185 -8.69 20.23 -3.22
N THR A 186 -9.05 21.40 -3.73
CA THR A 186 -8.51 21.90 -5.00
C THR A 186 -7.05 22.33 -4.83
N ARG A 187 -6.32 22.49 -5.94
CA ARG A 187 -4.92 22.99 -5.92
C ARG A 187 -4.79 24.30 -5.15
N SER A 188 -5.64 25.28 -5.45
CA SER A 188 -5.64 26.60 -4.80
C SER A 188 -5.94 26.50 -3.31
N GLU A 189 -6.92 25.69 -2.92
CA GLU A 189 -7.24 25.47 -1.51
C GLU A 189 -6.07 24.78 -0.80
N ALA A 190 -5.51 23.71 -1.36
CA ALA A 190 -4.41 22.98 -0.73
C ALA A 190 -3.20 23.87 -0.45
N ILE A 191 -2.81 24.71 -1.43
CA ILE A 191 -1.71 25.68 -1.28
C ILE A 191 -2.06 26.70 -0.21
N SER A 192 -3.28 27.27 -0.24
CA SER A 192 -3.70 28.25 0.77
C SER A 192 -3.69 27.69 2.20
N ILE A 193 -4.03 26.40 2.37
CA ILE A 193 -4.07 25.73 3.67
C ILE A 193 -2.66 25.56 4.24
N ILE A 194 -1.67 25.22 3.40
CA ILE A 194 -0.28 25.08 3.85
C ILE A 194 0.34 26.44 4.15
N VAL A 195 0.17 27.42 3.25
CA VAL A 195 0.72 28.76 3.42
C VAL A 195 0.14 29.47 4.66
N SER A 196 -1.13 29.21 5.00
CA SER A 196 -1.79 29.84 6.16
C SER A 196 -1.48 29.19 7.50
N ARG A 197 -1.00 27.93 7.55
CA ARG A 197 -0.86 27.18 8.81
C ARG A 197 0.45 27.40 9.53
N ALA A 198 1.56 27.61 8.83
CA ALA A 198 2.84 28.14 9.34
C ALA A 198 3.90 28.08 8.23
N THR A 199 4.74 29.11 8.13
CA THR A 199 6.06 28.96 7.52
C THR A 199 6.89 28.07 8.46
N PRO A 200 7.51 26.97 7.98
CA PRO A 200 8.36 26.14 8.82
C PRO A 200 9.50 27.00 9.38
N PRO A 201 9.90 26.81 10.64
CA PRO A 201 11.02 27.56 11.21
C PRO A 201 12.26 27.35 10.35
N LEU A 202 13.01 28.44 10.16
CA LEU A 202 14.35 28.38 9.58
C LEU A 202 15.19 27.40 10.42
N PRO A 203 16.03 26.56 9.80
CA PRO A 203 17.01 25.79 10.56
C PRO A 203 17.85 26.75 11.39
N ASP A 204 18.10 26.42 12.67
CA ASP A 204 18.93 27.22 13.57
C ASP A 204 20.25 27.58 12.86
N ALA A 205 20.34 28.83 12.43
CA ALA A 205 21.58 29.37 11.93
C ALA A 205 22.55 29.43 13.11
N LEU A 206 23.77 28.97 12.89
CA LEU A 206 24.92 29.30 13.74
C LEU A 206 24.91 30.82 14.02
N PRO A 207 25.25 31.26 15.24
CA PRO A 207 24.93 32.59 15.77
C PRO A 207 25.61 33.80 15.07
N ASP A 208 26.33 33.61 13.96
CA ASP A 208 27.21 34.62 13.37
C ASP A 208 26.98 34.91 11.87
N ALA A 209 25.73 34.89 11.39
CA ALA A 209 25.40 35.48 10.08
C ALA A 209 24.13 36.35 10.16
N PRO A 210 24.25 37.70 10.07
CA PRO A 210 23.12 38.60 10.12
C PRO A 210 22.46 38.63 8.75
N ILE A 211 21.63 37.64 8.45
CA ILE A 211 20.68 37.78 7.34
C ILE A 211 19.41 38.38 7.95
N GLU A 212 19.36 39.72 8.01
CA GLU A 212 18.11 40.46 8.19
C GLU A 212 17.23 40.22 6.95
N MET A 213 16.61 39.04 6.88
CA MET A 213 15.63 38.74 5.84
C MET A 213 14.31 39.35 6.24
N ASP A 214 13.78 40.20 5.37
CA ASP A 214 12.41 40.69 5.45
C ASP A 214 11.45 39.47 5.47
N GLU A 215 10.71 39.32 6.57
CA GLU A 215 9.75 38.23 6.81
C GLU A 215 8.72 38.14 5.65
N THR A 216 8.44 39.27 5.01
CA THR A 216 7.57 39.35 3.83
C THR A 216 8.19 38.73 2.57
N ALA A 217 9.52 38.75 2.43
CA ALA A 217 10.23 38.11 1.32
C ALA A 217 10.30 36.59 1.51
N LEU A 218 10.53 36.14 2.74
CA LEU A 218 10.56 34.72 3.09
C LEU A 218 9.20 34.04 2.90
N SER A 219 8.11 34.71 3.30
CA SER A 219 6.75 34.20 3.08
C SER A 219 6.38 34.11 1.59
N LYS A 220 6.81 35.07 0.76
CA LYS A 220 6.68 34.99 -0.71
C LYS A 220 7.48 33.83 -1.29
N LEU A 221 8.71 33.62 -0.81
CA LEU A 221 9.56 32.50 -1.24
C LEU A 221 8.92 31.16 -0.86
N TYR A 222 8.38 31.05 0.36
CA TYR A 222 7.68 29.85 0.83
C TYR A 222 6.42 29.56 0.00
N ALA A 223 5.64 30.59 -0.34
CA ALA A 223 4.47 30.42 -1.19
C ALA A 223 4.85 29.88 -2.58
N GLN A 224 5.92 30.39 -3.19
CA GLN A 224 6.43 29.88 -4.46
C GLN A 224 6.94 28.44 -4.35
N PHE A 225 7.66 28.13 -3.26
CA PHE A 225 8.13 26.78 -2.95
C PHE A 225 6.97 25.79 -2.79
N ALA A 226 5.96 26.12 -1.99
CA ALA A 226 4.80 25.27 -1.77
C ALA A 226 4.04 24.98 -3.08
N ILE A 227 3.92 25.98 -3.97
CA ILE A 227 3.36 25.79 -5.32
C ILE A 227 4.19 24.74 -6.09
N THR A 228 5.52 24.89 -6.11
CA THR A 228 6.37 23.94 -6.85
C THR A 228 6.32 22.53 -6.28
N VAL A 229 6.36 22.37 -4.95
CA VAL A 229 6.21 21.07 -4.29
C VAL A 229 4.89 20.41 -4.65
N TYR A 230 3.80 21.18 -4.66
CA TYR A 230 2.49 20.67 -5.05
C TYR A 230 2.50 20.17 -6.49
N ASP A 231 3.02 20.96 -7.43
CA ASP A 231 3.01 20.62 -8.85
C ASP A 231 3.94 19.45 -9.19
N THR A 232 5.10 19.33 -8.54
CA THR A 232 6.10 18.30 -8.86
C THR A 232 5.87 16.98 -8.14
N LEU A 233 5.41 17.00 -6.89
CA LEU A 233 5.31 15.80 -6.05
C LEU A 233 3.86 15.38 -5.79
N ILE A 234 3.01 16.32 -5.40
CA ILE A 234 1.66 16.01 -4.91
C ILE A 234 0.68 15.81 -6.07
N SER A 235 0.75 16.64 -7.12
CA SER A 235 -0.14 16.51 -8.28
C SER A 235 0.04 15.18 -9.01
N SER A 236 1.24 14.60 -8.98
CA SER A 236 1.54 13.31 -9.59
C SER A 236 1.21 12.13 -8.67
N THR A 237 1.10 12.36 -7.36
CA THR A 237 0.75 11.32 -6.40
C THR A 237 -0.77 11.26 -6.26
N SER A 238 -1.39 10.09 -6.44
CA SER A 238 -2.85 9.89 -6.39
C SER A 238 -3.52 10.26 -5.05
N SER A 239 -2.75 10.64 -4.02
CA SER A 239 -3.25 11.12 -2.73
C SER A 239 -3.11 12.64 -2.63
N THR A 240 -4.22 13.36 -2.81
CA THR A 240 -4.34 14.79 -2.44
C THR A 240 -4.45 14.94 -0.91
N SER A 241 -3.54 14.32 -0.16
CA SER A 241 -3.45 14.45 1.28
C SER A 241 -2.78 15.75 1.66
N ILE A 242 -3.51 16.60 2.38
CA ILE A 242 -2.95 17.82 2.96
C ILE A 242 -1.79 17.50 3.92
N GLU A 243 -1.86 16.36 4.61
CA GLU A 243 -0.84 15.94 5.57
C GLU A 243 0.44 15.47 4.89
N THR A 244 0.33 14.71 3.80
CA THR A 244 1.50 14.32 2.99
C THR A 244 2.15 15.57 2.37
N PHE A 245 1.34 16.52 1.91
CA PHE A 245 1.85 17.80 1.41
C PHE A 245 2.57 18.59 2.50
N ARG A 246 2.00 18.67 3.71
CA ARG A 246 2.64 19.31 4.88
C ARG A 246 3.98 18.68 5.21
N LEU A 247 4.01 17.35 5.35
CA LEU A 247 5.23 16.61 5.68
C LEU A 247 6.30 16.72 4.59
N ALA A 248 5.90 16.74 3.32
CA ALA A 248 6.83 16.98 2.21
C ALA A 248 7.44 18.38 2.29
N CYS A 249 6.62 19.41 2.52
CA CYS A 249 7.11 20.77 2.71
C CYS A 249 8.07 20.87 3.91
N GLU A 250 7.73 20.27 5.06
CA GLU A 250 8.59 20.29 6.26
C GLU A 250 9.93 19.58 6.06
N LYS A 251 9.94 18.46 5.31
CA LYS A 251 11.17 17.71 5.02
C LYS A 251 12.07 18.44 4.02
N LEU A 252 11.48 19.05 2.99
CA LEU A 252 12.21 19.62 1.86
C LEU A 252 12.64 21.08 2.09
N TRP A 253 11.88 21.83 2.88
CA TRP A 253 12.14 23.26 3.11
C TRP A 253 13.53 23.58 3.69
N PRO A 254 14.01 22.89 4.75
CA PRO A 254 15.36 23.10 5.28
C PRO A 254 16.46 22.92 4.23
N ARG A 255 16.35 21.85 3.43
CA ARG A 255 17.32 21.51 2.37
C ARG A 255 17.24 22.46 1.18
N PHE A 256 16.05 22.99 0.90
CA PHE A 256 15.86 23.95 -0.17
C PHE A 256 16.50 25.31 0.14
N ILE A 257 16.46 25.74 1.41
CA ILE A 257 16.99 27.02 1.87
C ILE A 257 18.47 26.96 2.29
N GLU A 258 19.01 25.77 2.54
CA GLU A 258 20.40 25.57 2.96
C GLU A 258 21.45 26.40 2.18
N PRO A 259 21.40 26.52 0.83
CA PRO A 259 22.35 27.36 0.08
C PRO A 259 22.29 28.85 0.44
N MET A 260 21.11 29.35 0.83
CA MET A 260 20.92 30.73 1.27
C MET A 260 21.48 30.95 2.68
N VAL A 261 21.22 30.02 3.59
CA VAL A 261 21.61 30.12 5.00
C VAL A 261 23.11 29.86 5.20
N SER A 262 23.70 28.99 4.37
CA SER A 262 25.13 28.71 4.37
C SER A 262 26.00 29.82 3.74
N GLY A 263 25.40 30.89 3.22
CA GLY A 263 26.12 32.03 2.66
C GLY A 263 26.83 31.73 1.33
N GLN A 264 26.41 30.69 0.59
CA GLN A 264 26.98 30.40 -0.72
C GLN A 264 26.65 31.51 -1.71
N GLU A 265 27.60 31.85 -2.60
CA GLU A 265 27.31 32.81 -3.68
C GLU A 265 26.38 32.17 -4.72
N PRO A 266 25.33 32.88 -5.18
CA PRO A 266 24.42 32.36 -6.17
C PRO A 266 25.13 32.12 -7.51
N PRO A 267 24.76 31.07 -8.27
CA PRO A 267 25.30 30.86 -9.60
C PRO A 267 24.93 32.04 -10.52
N GLY A 268 25.94 32.78 -10.97
CA GLY A 268 25.83 33.97 -11.85
C GLY A 268 26.24 35.28 -11.17
N ARG A 269 26.33 36.40 -11.93
CA ARG A 269 26.70 37.74 -11.42
C ARG A 269 25.59 38.42 -10.58
N ALA A 270 24.82 37.68 -9.78
CA ALA A 270 23.71 38.23 -9.00
C ALA A 270 24.09 38.43 -7.54
N LYS A 271 23.56 39.49 -6.92
CA LYS A 271 23.84 39.84 -5.52
C LYS A 271 23.00 39.06 -4.49
N SER A 272 21.91 38.40 -4.91
CA SER A 272 20.99 37.68 -4.02
C SER A 272 20.48 36.38 -4.64
N TRP A 273 20.10 35.44 -3.77
CA TRP A 273 19.39 34.23 -4.13
C TRP A 273 17.93 34.55 -4.50
N ASP A 274 17.54 34.18 -5.73
CA ASP A 274 16.15 34.22 -6.17
C ASP A 274 15.58 32.81 -6.19
N PHE A 275 14.25 32.68 -6.08
CA PHE A 275 13.55 31.39 -6.14
C PHE A 275 13.98 30.53 -7.33
N ALA A 276 14.06 31.12 -8.52
CA ALA A 276 14.44 30.41 -9.74
C ALA A 276 15.85 29.81 -9.66
N LYS A 277 16.80 30.48 -9.00
CA LYS A 277 18.18 29.99 -8.85
C LYS A 277 18.27 28.84 -7.86
N LEU A 278 17.56 28.95 -6.74
CA LEU A 278 17.44 27.88 -5.75
C LEU A 278 16.80 26.63 -6.35
N LEU A 279 15.78 26.81 -7.17
CA LEU A 279 15.12 25.70 -7.86
C LEU A 279 16.06 24.98 -8.83
N VAL A 280 16.90 25.73 -9.57
CA VAL A 280 17.88 25.12 -10.50
C VAL A 280 18.95 24.32 -9.75
N GLN A 281 19.47 24.85 -8.63
CA GLN A 281 20.45 24.15 -7.80
C GLN A 281 19.85 22.89 -7.17
N ASN A 282 18.64 22.99 -6.62
CA ASN A 282 18.00 21.93 -5.85
C ASN A 282 17.05 21.05 -6.68
N ARG A 283 17.07 21.13 -8.01
CA ARG A 283 16.21 20.30 -8.89
C ARG A 283 16.38 18.79 -8.66
N GLY A 284 17.58 18.35 -8.28
CA GLY A 284 17.88 16.95 -7.97
C GLY A 284 17.11 16.45 -6.75
N LEU A 285 16.88 17.32 -5.76
CA LEU A 285 16.13 17.03 -4.54
C LEU A 285 14.68 16.63 -4.84
N PHE A 286 14.00 17.37 -5.72
CA PHE A 286 12.62 17.07 -6.10
C PHE A 286 12.52 15.77 -6.91
N ARG A 287 13.54 15.45 -7.72
CA ARG A 287 13.57 14.20 -8.48
C ARG A 287 13.75 12.99 -7.57
N SER A 288 14.74 13.04 -6.67
CA SER A 288 14.99 11.93 -5.73
C SER A 288 13.82 11.71 -4.79
N GLU A 289 13.19 12.79 -4.30
CA GLU A 289 12.01 12.65 -3.43
C GLU A 289 10.79 12.14 -4.20
N GLY A 290 10.63 12.54 -5.47
CA GLY A 290 9.57 12.01 -6.34
C GLY A 290 9.73 10.51 -6.57
N GLU A 291 10.95 10.04 -6.84
CA GLU A 291 11.28 8.62 -6.96
C GLU A 291 11.01 7.88 -5.63
N ASP A 292 11.49 8.42 -4.50
CA ASP A 292 11.26 7.84 -3.18
C ASP A 292 9.77 7.77 -2.80
N ALA A 293 8.98 8.76 -3.17
CA ALA A 293 7.54 8.80 -2.91
C ALA A 293 6.78 7.73 -3.71
N LEU A 294 7.20 7.45 -4.95
CA LEU A 294 6.65 6.37 -5.76
C LEU A 294 7.02 4.99 -5.19
N HIS A 295 8.27 4.83 -4.72
CA HIS A 295 8.74 3.57 -4.14
C HIS A 295 8.16 3.27 -2.76
N ASN A 296 7.94 4.30 -1.94
CA ASN A 296 7.43 4.18 -0.56
C ASN A 296 5.98 4.66 -0.45
N THR A 297 5.04 3.98 -1.10
CA THR A 297 3.60 4.30 -1.04
C THR A 297 2.93 4.04 0.32
N PHE A 298 3.71 3.81 1.39
CA PHE A 298 3.18 3.72 2.74
C PHE A 298 3.14 5.10 3.38
N PRO A 299 1.98 5.58 3.88
CA PRO A 299 1.91 6.86 4.55
C PRO A 299 2.80 6.85 5.80
N ARG A 300 3.91 7.61 5.75
CA ARG A 300 4.72 7.90 6.93
C ARG A 300 3.88 8.77 7.86
N LYS A 301 3.24 8.16 8.85
CA LYS A 301 2.80 8.91 10.03
C LYS A 301 4.07 9.34 10.77
N ALA A 302 4.33 10.64 10.84
CA ALA A 302 5.47 11.17 11.57
C ALA A 302 5.39 10.70 13.03
N LEU A 303 6.39 9.96 13.49
CA LEU A 303 6.66 9.78 14.90
C LEU A 303 7.20 11.11 15.44
N PRO A 304 6.72 11.63 16.58
CA PRO A 304 7.30 12.82 17.19
C PRO A 304 8.78 12.56 17.54
N HIS A 305 9.62 13.51 17.17
CA HIS A 305 11.07 13.51 17.38
C HIS A 305 11.45 13.28 18.85
N SER A 306 12.43 12.40 19.09
CA SER A 306 13.29 12.44 20.28
C SER A 306 14.75 12.61 19.81
N PRO A 307 15.56 13.46 20.46
CA PRO A 307 16.89 13.81 20.00
C PRO A 307 17.89 12.67 20.22
N GLU A 308 18.95 12.72 19.42
CA GLU A 308 20.07 11.79 19.41
C GLU A 308 20.78 11.72 20.77
N SER A 309 21.13 10.51 21.21
CA SER A 309 22.31 10.23 22.05
C SER A 309 22.58 8.72 22.01
N GLY A 310 23.82 8.37 21.69
CA GLY A 310 24.23 7.02 21.37
C GLY A 310 24.19 6.02 22.51
N SER A 311 24.22 4.74 22.15
CA SER A 311 25.17 3.75 22.67
C SER A 311 24.76 2.35 22.19
N SER A 312 25.70 1.75 21.49
CA SER A 312 25.72 0.34 21.12
C SER A 312 25.67 -0.53 22.37
N LEU A 313 24.57 -1.25 22.62
CA LEU A 313 24.54 -2.33 23.60
C LEU A 313 23.55 -3.41 23.17
N ARG A 314 23.96 -4.32 22.28
CA ARG A 314 23.47 -5.71 22.26
C ARG A 314 24.48 -6.62 21.59
N GLN A 315 25.44 -7.10 22.37
CA GLN A 315 25.96 -8.48 22.35
C GLN A 315 27.13 -8.54 23.32
N ASP A 316 26.95 -9.24 24.44
CA ASP A 316 27.98 -10.11 25.02
C ASP A 316 27.44 -10.74 26.31
N LEU A 317 26.88 -11.94 26.15
CA LEU A 317 26.88 -12.97 27.18
C LEU A 317 27.58 -14.18 26.56
N PHE A 318 28.45 -14.80 27.37
CA PHE A 318 29.33 -15.95 27.10
C PHE A 318 30.79 -15.64 26.72
N LYS A 319 31.58 -15.30 27.75
CA LYS A 319 32.98 -15.72 27.89
C LYS A 319 33.19 -16.36 29.27
N ILE A 320 33.67 -17.60 29.27
CA ILE A 320 34.50 -18.18 30.33
C ILE A 320 35.78 -18.67 29.59
N GLY A 321 36.96 -18.19 30.03
CA GLY A 321 38.27 -18.35 29.38
C GLY A 321 38.95 -19.72 29.60
N PRO A 322 40.30 -19.84 29.57
CA PRO A 322 41.35 -18.83 29.35
C PRO A 322 42.42 -19.20 28.27
N SER A 323 43.32 -18.24 28.03
CA SER A 323 44.47 -18.17 27.10
C SER A 323 45.63 -19.15 27.39
N PRO A 324 46.69 -19.32 26.54
CA PRO A 324 47.78 -18.30 26.41
C PRO A 324 48.56 -18.19 25.06
N THR A 325 49.14 -17.00 24.85
CA THR A 325 50.46 -16.62 24.24
C THR A 325 50.87 -16.99 22.80
N GLY A 326 51.33 -15.98 22.03
CA GLY A 326 52.26 -16.14 20.90
C GLY A 326 52.37 -14.92 19.95
N ASN A 327 53.51 -14.21 20.00
CA ASN A 327 53.88 -12.98 19.26
C ASN A 327 54.06 -13.16 17.73
N GLY A 328 54.06 -12.07 16.95
CA GLY A 328 54.71 -12.04 15.63
C GLY A 328 54.33 -10.88 14.70
N ILE A 329 55.34 -10.15 14.20
CA ILE A 329 55.35 -8.86 13.48
C ILE A 329 55.32 -9.08 11.93
N LEU A 330 55.00 -8.00 11.15
CA LEU A 330 55.53 -7.58 9.81
C LEU A 330 54.41 -7.34 8.75
N SER A 331 54.04 -6.11 8.35
CA SER A 331 54.68 -5.10 7.45
C SER A 331 54.37 -5.23 5.93
N ALA A 332 53.45 -4.35 5.46
CA ALA A 332 53.35 -3.60 4.16
C ALA A 332 53.27 -4.36 2.79
N PRO A 333 52.92 -3.72 1.64
CA PRO A 333 52.44 -2.34 1.36
C PRO A 333 51.16 -2.25 0.47
N ALA A 334 50.75 -1.01 0.19
CA ALA A 334 49.59 -0.58 -0.58
C ALA A 334 49.64 -0.89 -2.09
N THR A 335 48.49 -1.17 -2.71
CA THR A 335 48.27 -1.01 -4.15
C THR A 335 46.79 -0.69 -4.45
N THR A 336 46.55 0.56 -4.86
CA THR A 336 45.46 1.12 -5.68
C THR A 336 44.03 0.56 -5.55
N ALA A 337 43.16 1.35 -4.92
CA ALA A 337 41.71 1.18 -4.89
C ALA A 337 41.03 1.54 -6.23
N PRO A 338 39.97 0.81 -6.62
CA PRO A 338 38.84 1.38 -7.34
C PRO A 338 37.54 1.30 -6.50
N SER A 339 36.90 2.45 -6.35
CA SER A 339 35.47 2.72 -6.12
C SER A 339 34.69 1.81 -5.15
N GLU A 340 34.54 2.31 -3.92
CA GLU A 340 33.61 1.82 -2.90
C GLU A 340 32.14 2.03 -3.31
N SER A 341 31.49 0.99 -3.84
CA SER A 341 30.03 0.88 -3.79
C SER A 341 29.59 -0.58 -3.89
N SER A 342 29.81 -1.37 -2.84
CA SER A 342 29.08 -2.61 -2.48
C SER A 342 29.91 -3.52 -1.56
N LEU A 343 30.34 -3.03 -0.40
CA LEU A 343 30.86 -3.93 0.64
C LEU A 343 29.72 -4.80 1.19
N ALA A 344 29.57 -5.96 0.53
CA ALA A 344 29.14 -7.26 1.02
C ALA A 344 28.03 -7.29 2.07
N ARG A 345 26.81 -6.92 1.66
CA ARG A 345 25.63 -7.57 2.26
C ARG A 345 25.70 -9.05 1.85
N PRO A 346 25.65 -10.03 2.78
CA PRO A 346 25.65 -11.44 2.40
C PRO A 346 24.48 -11.69 1.43
N PRO A 347 24.68 -12.55 0.40
CA PRO A 347 23.62 -12.84 -0.56
C PRO A 347 22.37 -13.32 0.19
N LEU A 348 21.23 -12.72 -0.09
CA LEU A 348 19.97 -12.99 0.63
C LEU A 348 19.55 -14.47 0.52
N LEU A 349 19.97 -15.14 -0.56
CA LEU A 349 19.74 -16.56 -0.79
C LEU A 349 21.07 -17.28 -1.03
N LYS A 350 21.15 -18.53 -0.54
CA LYS A 350 22.24 -19.45 -0.87
C LYS A 350 22.19 -19.82 -2.36
N HIS A 351 23.29 -20.33 -2.90
CA HIS A 351 23.41 -20.73 -4.31
C HIS A 351 22.29 -21.68 -4.79
N PHE A 352 21.99 -22.73 -4.02
CA PHE A 352 21.03 -23.77 -4.44
C PHE A 352 19.55 -23.28 -4.45
N PRO A 353 19.04 -22.58 -3.40
CA PRO A 353 17.77 -21.87 -3.46
C PRO A 353 17.67 -20.87 -4.62
N THR A 354 18.75 -20.15 -4.92
CA THR A 354 18.78 -19.20 -6.04
C THR A 354 18.59 -19.91 -7.37
N LEU A 355 19.26 -21.06 -7.57
CA LEU A 355 19.10 -21.87 -8.77
C LEU A 355 17.67 -22.43 -8.90
N ILE A 356 17.06 -22.86 -7.78
CA ILE A 356 15.67 -23.33 -7.77
C ILE A 356 14.72 -22.18 -8.11
N LEU A 357 14.93 -21.00 -7.53
CA LEU A 357 14.15 -19.80 -7.84
C LEU A 357 14.26 -19.41 -9.32
N LEU A 358 15.47 -19.42 -9.86
CA LEU A 358 15.72 -19.15 -11.28
C LEU A 358 15.02 -20.17 -12.18
N SER A 359 15.13 -21.45 -11.84
CA SER A 359 14.47 -22.52 -12.58
C SER A 359 12.94 -22.45 -12.47
N ALA A 360 12.41 -22.03 -11.31
CA ALA A 360 11.00 -21.78 -11.11
C ALA A 360 10.52 -20.58 -11.93
N TYR A 361 11.34 -19.51 -12.03
CA TYR A 361 11.04 -18.35 -12.85
C TYR A 361 10.97 -18.75 -14.34
N LEU A 362 11.95 -19.52 -14.81
CA LEU A 362 11.96 -20.08 -16.17
C LEU A 362 10.77 -21.00 -16.40
N ALA A 363 10.41 -21.85 -15.44
CA ALA A 363 9.21 -22.69 -15.52
C ALA A 363 7.92 -21.85 -15.60
N SER A 364 7.81 -20.74 -14.86
CA SER A 364 6.62 -19.89 -14.89
C SER A 364 6.47 -19.06 -16.19
N HIS A 365 7.58 -18.70 -16.85
CA HIS A 365 7.53 -17.83 -18.04
C HIS A 365 7.66 -18.59 -19.37
N THR A 366 8.35 -19.73 -19.39
CA THR A 366 8.45 -20.57 -20.60
C THR A 366 7.23 -21.48 -20.72
N GLN A 367 6.74 -21.73 -21.94
CA GLN A 367 5.68 -22.71 -22.16
C GLN A 367 6.26 -24.13 -22.16
N PRO A 368 5.56 -25.14 -21.62
CA PRO A 368 6.04 -26.54 -21.62
C PRO A 368 6.43 -27.09 -23.00
N LYS A 369 5.86 -26.53 -24.08
CA LYS A 369 6.19 -26.90 -25.46
C LYS A 369 7.62 -26.51 -25.87
N HIS A 370 8.19 -25.48 -25.25
CA HIS A 370 9.51 -24.95 -25.56
C HIS A 370 10.61 -25.53 -24.67
N ASP A 371 10.27 -26.24 -23.60
CA ASP A 371 11.23 -26.79 -22.64
C ASP A 371 12.28 -27.69 -23.33
N ILE A 372 11.86 -28.53 -24.28
CA ILE A 372 12.77 -29.42 -25.02
C ILE A 372 13.75 -28.61 -25.90
N LEU A 373 13.32 -27.45 -26.41
CA LEU A 373 14.17 -26.62 -27.26
C LEU A 373 15.21 -25.83 -26.46
N LEU A 374 14.83 -25.36 -25.27
CA LEU A 374 15.66 -24.51 -24.41
C LEU A 374 16.58 -25.31 -23.47
N PHE A 375 16.10 -26.45 -22.94
CA PHE A 375 16.75 -27.16 -21.84
C PHE A 375 17.34 -28.53 -22.24
N SER A 376 17.31 -28.91 -23.52
CA SER A 376 17.89 -30.16 -23.99
C SER A 376 19.42 -30.12 -23.99
N ARG A 377 20.05 -30.94 -23.14
CA ARG A 377 21.51 -31.19 -23.12
C ARG A 377 21.97 -32.32 -24.04
N LEU A 378 21.07 -32.89 -24.84
CA LEU A 378 21.41 -34.02 -25.71
C LEU A 378 22.44 -33.58 -26.77
N SER A 379 23.65 -34.12 -26.66
CA SER A 379 24.63 -34.12 -27.76
C SER A 379 23.97 -34.68 -29.02
N ALA A 380 24.24 -34.07 -30.18
CA ALA A 380 23.69 -34.41 -31.49
C ALA A 380 24.00 -35.85 -31.97
N SER A 381 24.54 -36.71 -31.11
CA SER A 381 24.97 -38.08 -31.39
C SER A 381 23.84 -39.13 -31.37
N SER A 382 22.61 -38.83 -30.92
CA SER A 382 21.49 -39.79 -31.02
C SER A 382 20.57 -39.45 -32.21
N SER A 383 20.60 -40.29 -33.23
CA SER A 383 20.02 -40.06 -34.56
C SER A 383 18.48 -40.15 -34.62
N SER A 384 17.81 -40.71 -33.61
CA SER A 384 16.34 -40.80 -33.54
C SER A 384 15.70 -39.58 -32.87
N THR A 385 16.29 -39.08 -31.78
CA THR A 385 15.80 -37.90 -31.03
C THR A 385 16.13 -36.60 -31.76
N SER A 386 17.27 -36.53 -32.44
CA SER A 386 17.64 -35.40 -33.32
C SER A 386 16.65 -35.19 -34.47
N LYS A 387 16.06 -36.25 -35.04
CA LYS A 387 14.99 -36.13 -36.05
C LYS A 387 13.71 -35.53 -35.48
N LYS A 388 13.36 -35.85 -34.23
CA LYS A 388 12.16 -35.30 -33.55
C LYS A 388 12.36 -33.85 -33.11
N ILE A 389 13.54 -33.50 -32.59
CA ILE A 389 13.92 -32.12 -32.25
C ILE A 389 14.07 -31.27 -33.52
N ARG A 390 14.63 -31.81 -34.62
CA ARG A 390 14.70 -31.15 -35.93
C ARG A 390 13.31 -30.93 -36.54
N ARG A 391 12.38 -31.89 -36.39
CA ARG A 391 10.97 -31.71 -36.79
C ARG A 391 10.25 -30.65 -35.94
N LEU A 392 10.54 -30.57 -34.64
CA LEU A 392 9.98 -29.54 -33.75
C LEU A 392 10.55 -28.14 -34.03
N ARG A 393 11.83 -28.06 -34.43
CA ARG A 393 12.45 -26.81 -34.96
C ARG A 393 11.94 -26.44 -36.35
N GLN A 394 11.41 -27.38 -37.12
CA GLN A 394 10.92 -27.18 -38.48
C GLN A 394 9.40 -26.95 -38.59
N THR A 395 8.64 -26.88 -37.50
CA THR A 395 7.25 -26.40 -37.59
C THR A 395 7.29 -24.90 -37.85
N PRO A 396 6.98 -24.43 -39.07
CA PRO A 396 7.04 -23.02 -39.38
C PRO A 396 5.78 -22.38 -38.79
N THR A 397 5.96 -21.37 -37.95
CA THR A 397 5.07 -20.22 -37.89
C THR A 397 5.04 -19.57 -39.30
N LYS A 398 4.22 -20.11 -40.21
CA LYS A 398 3.90 -19.45 -41.48
C LYS A 398 2.39 -19.30 -41.64
N THR A 399 1.96 -18.07 -41.41
CA THR A 399 1.00 -17.30 -42.21
C THR A 399 0.52 -18.02 -43.47
N LYS A 400 -0.78 -18.28 -43.52
CA LYS A 400 -1.50 -18.86 -44.66
C LYS A 400 -1.62 -17.79 -45.75
N SER A 401 -0.71 -17.81 -46.73
CA SER A 401 -0.86 -17.06 -47.98
C SER A 401 -1.81 -17.81 -48.92
N THR A 402 -2.72 -17.03 -49.48
CA THR A 402 -3.78 -17.37 -50.42
C THR A 402 -3.27 -18.06 -51.69
N SER A 403 -3.84 -19.22 -52.04
CA SER A 403 -3.92 -19.69 -53.42
C SER A 403 -4.98 -20.80 -53.56
N THR A 404 -6.07 -20.49 -54.27
CA THR A 404 -6.35 -21.19 -55.55
C THR A 404 -6.27 -22.72 -55.59
N PRO A 405 -7.34 -23.55 -55.57
CA PRO A 405 -7.82 -24.02 -56.88
C PRO A 405 -9.32 -24.34 -56.97
N SER A 406 -9.79 -24.31 -58.22
CA SER A 406 -11.12 -24.68 -58.70
C SER A 406 -11.40 -26.19 -58.61
N GLY A 407 -12.64 -26.55 -58.24
CA GLY A 407 -13.20 -27.89 -58.38
C GLY A 407 -14.59 -28.00 -57.72
N THR A 408 -15.60 -28.31 -58.51
CA THR A 408 -17.07 -28.26 -58.24
C THR A 408 -17.62 -29.31 -57.25
N PRO A 409 -18.88 -29.17 -56.78
CA PRO A 409 -19.33 -29.66 -55.47
C PRO A 409 -20.13 -30.98 -55.52
N THR A 410 -20.07 -31.76 -54.45
CA THR A 410 -21.10 -32.76 -54.13
C THR A 410 -21.39 -32.76 -52.62
N LYS A 411 -22.70 -32.79 -52.31
CA LYS A 411 -23.33 -32.87 -50.99
C LYS A 411 -22.89 -34.13 -50.23
N ASP A 412 -22.67 -34.01 -48.93
CA ASP A 412 -23.52 -34.67 -47.93
C ASP A 412 -23.24 -34.17 -46.51
N ALA A 413 -24.30 -34.16 -45.71
CA ALA A 413 -24.44 -33.46 -44.44
C ALA A 413 -23.93 -34.30 -43.24
N ALA A 414 -23.15 -33.68 -42.34
CA ALA A 414 -23.02 -34.13 -40.95
C ALA A 414 -22.50 -32.99 -40.02
N THR A 415 -23.39 -32.54 -39.13
CA THR A 415 -23.20 -31.99 -37.76
C THR A 415 -21.96 -31.12 -37.41
N PRO A 416 -22.14 -29.85 -37.00
CA PRO A 416 -21.02 -29.04 -36.50
C PRO A 416 -20.73 -29.35 -35.02
N THR A 417 -19.63 -30.06 -34.76
CA THR A 417 -19.05 -30.13 -33.42
C THR A 417 -18.32 -28.81 -33.11
N LYS A 418 -18.67 -28.20 -31.97
CA LYS A 418 -18.13 -26.93 -31.48
C LYS A 418 -16.60 -27.00 -31.32
N SER A 419 -15.86 -26.52 -32.32
CA SER A 419 -14.44 -26.21 -32.15
C SER A 419 -14.33 -24.92 -31.33
N ARG A 420 -13.84 -25.05 -30.09
CA ARG A 420 -13.40 -23.90 -29.28
C ARG A 420 -12.24 -23.24 -30.02
N SER A 421 -12.52 -22.20 -30.79
CA SER A 421 -11.55 -21.17 -31.14
C SER A 421 -11.15 -20.47 -29.83
N LYS A 422 -10.25 -21.09 -29.08
CA LYS A 422 -9.46 -20.35 -28.09
C LYS A 422 -8.58 -19.40 -28.88
N SER A 423 -9.12 -18.20 -29.06
CA SER A 423 -8.48 -16.98 -29.52
C SER A 423 -6.97 -17.01 -29.24
N LEU A 424 -6.17 -16.94 -30.31
CA LEU A 424 -4.73 -16.73 -30.26
C LEU A 424 -4.37 -15.39 -29.58
N PHE A 425 -5.34 -14.48 -29.40
CA PHE A 425 -5.17 -13.27 -28.59
C PHE A 425 -5.25 -13.52 -27.07
N ALA A 426 -5.72 -14.68 -26.61
CA ALA A 426 -5.64 -15.06 -25.19
C ALA A 426 -4.23 -15.53 -24.77
N ALA A 427 -3.33 -15.81 -25.73
CA ALA A 427 -1.92 -16.09 -25.45
C ALA A 427 -1.15 -14.82 -25.05
N GLY A 428 -1.56 -13.65 -25.55
CA GLY A 428 -1.03 -12.34 -25.18
C GLY A 428 -1.67 -11.72 -23.93
N ALA A 429 -2.80 -12.25 -23.46
CA ALA A 429 -3.49 -11.73 -22.27
C ALA A 429 -2.80 -12.06 -20.92
N ASN A 430 -1.73 -12.85 -20.95
CA ASN A 430 -0.94 -13.25 -19.77
C ASN A 430 0.55 -12.92 -19.95
N LEU A 431 0.91 -11.91 -20.74
CA LEU A 431 2.30 -11.57 -21.12
C LEU A 431 3.18 -11.06 -19.96
N GLY A 432 2.74 -11.21 -18.71
CA GLY A 432 3.52 -10.89 -17.51
C GLY A 432 3.03 -11.59 -16.24
N SER A 433 2.07 -12.52 -16.34
CA SER A 433 1.60 -13.27 -15.18
C SER A 433 2.33 -14.63 -15.10
N PRO A 434 3.00 -14.95 -13.98
CA PRO A 434 3.75 -16.19 -13.85
C PRO A 434 2.80 -17.39 -13.89
N ARG A 435 3.05 -18.33 -14.81
CA ARG A 435 2.20 -19.51 -15.00
C ARG A 435 2.46 -20.56 -13.93
N PRO A 436 1.43 -21.35 -13.56
CA PRO A 436 1.62 -22.49 -12.69
C PRO A 436 2.43 -23.59 -13.38
N PHE A 437 3.35 -24.23 -12.65
CA PHE A 437 4.16 -25.37 -13.08
C PHE A 437 4.09 -26.52 -12.07
N THR A 438 4.35 -27.75 -12.53
CA THR A 438 4.41 -28.93 -11.67
C THR A 438 5.81 -29.11 -11.07
N LEU A 439 5.90 -29.79 -9.94
CA LEU A 439 7.20 -30.11 -9.32
C LEU A 439 8.12 -30.89 -10.26
N GLU A 440 7.56 -31.83 -11.03
CA GLU A 440 8.32 -32.63 -12.01
C GLU A 440 9.01 -31.76 -13.06
N ARG A 441 8.28 -30.76 -13.58
CA ARG A 441 8.81 -29.80 -14.56
C ARG A 441 9.92 -28.96 -13.96
N LEU A 442 9.77 -28.50 -12.71
CA LEU A 442 10.81 -27.77 -12.00
C LEU A 442 12.08 -28.63 -11.85
N VAL A 443 11.94 -29.88 -11.40
CA VAL A 443 13.08 -30.80 -11.23
C VAL A 443 13.80 -31.04 -12.56
N ALA A 444 13.07 -31.14 -13.67
CA ALA A 444 13.65 -31.29 -15.01
C ALA A 444 14.47 -30.06 -15.41
N ILE A 445 13.92 -28.85 -15.25
CA ILE A 445 14.59 -27.59 -15.61
C ILE A 445 15.82 -27.35 -14.71
N VAL A 446 15.68 -27.57 -13.40
CA VAL A 446 16.78 -27.47 -12.42
C VAL A 446 17.97 -28.35 -12.81
N ARG A 447 17.72 -29.59 -13.27
CA ARG A 447 18.79 -30.50 -13.75
C ARG A 447 19.42 -30.05 -15.06
N ALA A 448 18.66 -29.38 -15.92
CA ALA A 448 19.15 -28.88 -17.20
C ALA A 448 20.03 -27.63 -17.03
N VAL A 449 19.63 -26.70 -16.14
CA VAL A 449 20.31 -25.42 -15.91
C VAL A 449 21.54 -25.57 -14.99
N HIS A 450 21.61 -26.61 -14.14
CA HIS A 450 22.75 -26.79 -13.24
C HIS A 450 24.06 -27.09 -13.99
N PRO A 451 25.10 -26.22 -13.88
CA PRO A 451 26.33 -26.31 -14.68
C PRO A 451 27.05 -27.67 -14.59
N HIS A 452 27.11 -28.25 -13.38
CA HIS A 452 27.82 -29.51 -13.12
C HIS A 452 26.90 -30.73 -12.93
N GLY A 453 25.59 -30.59 -13.15
CA GLY A 453 24.59 -31.56 -12.69
C GLY A 453 24.48 -31.65 -11.16
N ILE A 454 23.33 -32.04 -10.64
CA ILE A 454 23.12 -32.15 -9.18
C ILE A 454 23.62 -33.53 -8.73
N PRO A 455 24.65 -33.62 -7.87
CA PRO A 455 25.14 -34.90 -7.40
C PRO A 455 24.06 -35.58 -6.55
N SER A 456 23.68 -36.81 -6.93
CA SER A 456 22.85 -37.68 -6.10
C SER A 456 23.65 -38.04 -4.85
N ARG A 457 23.25 -37.51 -3.69
CA ARG A 457 23.83 -37.96 -2.42
C ARG A 457 23.31 -39.37 -2.11
N PRO A 458 24.14 -40.31 -1.64
CA PRO A 458 23.66 -41.62 -1.21
C PRO A 458 22.56 -41.46 -0.15
N GLY A 459 21.38 -42.04 -0.39
CA GLY A 459 20.28 -42.07 0.58
C GLY A 459 19.36 -40.84 0.64
N ARG A 460 19.50 -39.82 -0.21
CA ARG A 460 18.49 -38.74 -0.37
C ARG A 460 18.22 -38.41 -1.83
N GLY A 461 16.95 -38.38 -2.21
CA GLY A 461 16.54 -37.99 -3.56
C GLY A 461 16.87 -36.52 -3.86
N VAL A 462 17.25 -36.23 -5.10
CA VAL A 462 17.38 -34.85 -5.60
C VAL A 462 16.04 -34.12 -5.51
N SER A 463 14.94 -34.85 -5.72
CA SER A 463 13.56 -34.38 -5.51
C SER A 463 13.36 -33.85 -4.08
N ASP A 464 13.79 -34.59 -3.06
CA ASP A 464 13.56 -34.25 -1.65
C ASP A 464 14.32 -32.97 -1.27
N ARG A 465 15.54 -32.82 -1.81
CA ARG A 465 16.33 -31.62 -1.62
C ARG A 465 15.69 -30.42 -2.31
N ILE A 466 15.23 -30.57 -3.56
CA ILE A 466 14.54 -29.50 -4.30
C ILE A 466 13.25 -29.13 -3.57
N TYR A 467 12.47 -30.11 -3.11
CA TYR A 467 11.21 -29.90 -2.42
C TYR A 467 11.39 -29.16 -1.08
N ARG A 468 12.42 -29.53 -0.29
CA ARG A 468 12.76 -28.83 0.96
C ARG A 468 13.05 -27.35 0.72
N GLU A 469 13.87 -27.06 -0.27
CA GLU A 469 14.33 -25.69 -0.55
C GLU A 469 13.22 -24.89 -1.26
N LEU A 470 12.34 -25.55 -2.04
CA LEU A 470 11.10 -24.97 -2.55
C LEU A 470 10.16 -24.57 -1.41
N GLY A 471 10.06 -25.37 -0.34
CA GLY A 471 9.34 -25.03 0.89
C GLY A 471 9.95 -23.84 1.64
N GLU A 472 11.27 -23.68 1.64
CA GLU A 472 11.93 -22.47 2.16
C GLU A 472 11.57 -21.23 1.32
N LEU A 473 11.58 -21.35 -0.01
CA LEU A 473 11.16 -20.28 -0.92
C LEU A 473 9.66 -19.94 -0.79
N GLU A 474 8.82 -20.92 -0.49
CA GLU A 474 7.39 -20.74 -0.19
C GLU A 474 7.19 -19.96 1.10
N ARG A 475 7.93 -20.32 2.16
CA ARG A 475 7.91 -19.60 3.45
C ARG A 475 8.34 -18.14 3.29
N LEU A 476 9.27 -17.87 2.38
CA LEU A 476 9.70 -16.52 2.00
C LEU A 476 8.76 -15.81 1.01
N ARG A 477 7.67 -16.46 0.58
CA ARG A 477 6.70 -15.98 -0.42
C ARG A 477 7.33 -15.62 -1.78
N LEU A 478 8.48 -16.21 -2.11
CA LEU A 478 9.13 -16.05 -3.42
C LEU A 478 8.51 -16.97 -4.47
N VAL A 479 8.02 -18.13 -4.01
CA VAL A 479 7.18 -19.05 -4.77
C VAL A 479 5.87 -19.22 -3.99
N ALA A 480 4.76 -19.35 -4.69
CA ALA A 480 3.44 -19.59 -4.10
C ALA A 480 2.82 -20.84 -4.68
N ARG A 481 2.04 -21.57 -3.89
CA ARG A 481 1.18 -22.63 -4.40
C ARG A 481 0.01 -22.00 -5.19
N ALA A 482 -0.19 -22.50 -6.40
CA ALA A 482 -1.22 -22.03 -7.32
C ALA A 482 -2.54 -22.79 -7.16
N SER A 483 -2.52 -23.98 -6.54
CA SER A 483 -3.72 -24.69 -6.08
C SER A 483 -4.04 -24.29 -4.62
N GLY A 484 -5.31 -24.02 -4.35
CA GLY A 484 -5.75 -23.07 -3.35
C GLY A 484 -5.46 -23.40 -1.88
N SER A 485 -4.92 -22.40 -1.18
CA SER A 485 -5.38 -22.11 0.17
C SER A 485 -6.80 -21.54 0.07
N GLY A 486 -7.81 -22.41 0.21
CA GLY A 486 -9.19 -22.05 0.51
C GLY A 486 -10.07 -21.57 -0.65
N ALA A 487 -10.54 -22.49 -1.50
CA ALA A 487 -11.84 -22.38 -2.19
C ALA A 487 -12.19 -23.68 -2.93
N SER A 488 -12.73 -24.65 -2.20
CA SER A 488 -13.82 -25.57 -2.61
C SER A 488 -13.76 -26.84 -1.78
N THR A 489 -14.77 -27.04 -0.95
CA THR A 489 -15.20 -28.36 -0.47
C THR A 489 -15.40 -29.28 -1.67
N GLY A 490 -14.47 -30.20 -1.86
CA GLY A 490 -14.49 -31.23 -2.90
C GLY A 490 -13.43 -32.26 -2.54
N THR A 491 -13.88 -33.35 -1.95
CA THR A 491 -13.10 -34.56 -1.67
C THR A 491 -12.60 -35.15 -2.99
N SER A 492 -11.39 -34.81 -3.40
CA SER A 492 -10.60 -35.60 -4.34
C SER A 492 -9.15 -35.54 -3.88
N ASP A 493 -8.75 -36.62 -3.21
CA ASP A 493 -7.42 -36.90 -2.68
C ASP A 493 -6.43 -37.20 -3.82
N ASP A 494 -6.43 -36.37 -4.87
CA ASP A 494 -5.46 -36.46 -5.95
C ASP A 494 -4.28 -35.57 -5.58
N ALA A 495 -3.35 -36.14 -4.81
CA ALA A 495 -2.05 -35.56 -4.45
C ALA A 495 -1.17 -35.25 -5.69
N GLY A 496 -1.66 -35.49 -6.91
CA GLY A 496 -0.92 -35.43 -8.16
C GLY A 496 -0.74 -34.04 -8.78
N ASP A 497 -1.47 -33.01 -8.38
CA ASP A 497 -1.45 -31.72 -9.10
C ASP A 497 -1.12 -30.51 -8.20
N GLU A 498 -0.14 -30.67 -7.30
CA GLU A 498 0.52 -29.55 -6.63
C GLU A 498 1.20 -28.64 -7.67
N ARG A 499 0.52 -27.54 -7.99
CA ARG A 499 1.02 -26.52 -8.92
C ARG A 499 1.64 -25.36 -8.17
N TRP A 500 2.78 -24.90 -8.64
CA TRP A 500 3.58 -23.83 -8.05
C TRP A 500 3.70 -22.66 -9.03
N ARG A 501 3.82 -21.43 -8.53
CA ARG A 501 4.05 -20.22 -9.34
C ARG A 501 5.07 -19.33 -8.67
N VAL A 502 5.90 -18.66 -9.45
CA VAL A 502 6.79 -17.61 -8.91
C VAL A 502 5.98 -16.37 -8.54
N ASN A 503 6.37 -15.70 -7.46
CA ASN A 503 5.73 -14.49 -6.94
C ASN A 503 6.68 -13.28 -6.92
N VAL A 504 7.72 -13.31 -7.76
CA VAL A 504 8.79 -12.32 -7.82
C VAL A 504 9.00 -11.84 -9.24
N GLY A 505 9.31 -10.55 -9.40
CA GLY A 505 9.61 -9.93 -10.69
C GLY A 505 10.97 -10.34 -11.26
N ARG A 506 11.10 -10.25 -12.58
CA ARG A 506 12.29 -10.60 -13.36
C ARG A 506 13.57 -9.96 -12.83
N GLU A 507 13.55 -8.64 -12.62
CA GLU A 507 14.74 -7.87 -12.20
C GLU A 507 15.41 -8.42 -10.94
N TRP A 508 14.59 -8.86 -9.97
CA TRP A 508 15.10 -9.43 -8.73
C TRP A 508 15.70 -10.82 -8.94
N VAL A 509 15.10 -11.65 -9.79
CA VAL A 509 15.63 -12.99 -10.13
C VAL A 509 16.95 -12.88 -10.90
N VAL A 510 17.02 -11.96 -11.88
CA VAL A 510 18.23 -11.70 -12.66
C VAL A 510 19.35 -11.15 -11.77
N SER A 511 19.05 -10.18 -10.91
CA SER A 511 20.00 -9.65 -9.93
C SER A 511 20.54 -10.75 -9.01
N MET A 512 19.68 -11.63 -8.49
CA MET A 512 20.11 -12.75 -7.66
C MET A 512 20.94 -13.78 -8.45
N GLY A 513 20.58 -14.03 -9.71
CA GLY A 513 21.35 -14.87 -10.62
C GLY A 513 22.77 -14.34 -10.85
N HIS A 514 22.91 -13.04 -11.13
CA HIS A 514 24.20 -12.38 -11.35
C HIS A 514 25.13 -12.48 -10.14
N ILE A 515 24.61 -12.38 -8.90
CA ILE A 515 25.42 -12.55 -7.68
C ILE A 515 26.14 -13.91 -7.65
N TRP A 516 25.53 -14.93 -8.24
CA TRP A 516 26.06 -16.29 -8.32
C TRP A 516 26.62 -16.65 -9.71
N GLY A 517 26.75 -15.67 -10.63
CA GLY A 517 27.25 -15.87 -11.98
C GLY A 517 26.32 -16.65 -12.92
N MET A 518 25.01 -16.70 -12.62
CA MET A 518 24.00 -17.36 -13.45
C MET A 518 23.25 -16.35 -14.33
N GLY A 519 23.34 -16.52 -15.65
CA GLY A 519 22.59 -15.73 -16.63
C GLY A 519 21.20 -16.31 -16.90
N VAL A 520 20.16 -15.46 -16.87
CA VAL A 520 18.77 -15.84 -17.19
C VAL A 520 18.47 -15.67 -18.68
N SER A 521 19.14 -14.71 -19.32
CA SER A 521 18.93 -14.30 -20.72
C SER A 521 19.16 -15.41 -21.75
N GLU A 522 20.00 -16.40 -21.43
CA GLU A 522 20.28 -17.52 -22.34
C GLU A 522 19.09 -18.49 -22.49
N TYR A 523 18.16 -18.46 -21.53
CA TYR A 523 17.01 -19.37 -21.46
C TYR A 523 15.67 -18.67 -21.64
N GLU A 524 15.67 -17.36 -21.89
CA GLU A 524 14.47 -16.58 -22.22
C GLU A 524 14.22 -16.61 -23.73
N ILE A 525 12.95 -16.74 -24.12
CA ILE A 525 12.54 -16.53 -25.52
C ILE A 525 12.07 -15.08 -25.59
N ASP A 526 12.75 -14.26 -26.38
CA ASP A 526 12.31 -12.89 -26.62
C ASP A 526 10.90 -12.91 -27.24
N PRO A 527 9.93 -12.23 -26.62
CA PRO A 527 8.55 -12.20 -27.11
C PRO A 527 8.37 -11.36 -28.38
N ASP A 528 9.40 -10.61 -28.79
CA ASP A 528 9.37 -9.64 -29.89
C ASP A 528 9.86 -10.19 -31.25
N LEU A 529 9.94 -11.52 -31.39
CA LEU A 529 10.32 -12.22 -32.65
C LEU A 529 9.14 -12.94 -33.33
#